data_AF-A0A944SAY1-F1
#
_entry.id   AF-A0A944SAY1-F1
#
_cell.length_a   1.000
_cell.length_b   1.000
_cell.length_c   1.000
_cell.angle_alpha   90.00
_cell.angle_beta   90.00
_cell.angle_gamma   90.00
#
_symmetry.space_group_name_H-M   'P 1'
#
loop_
_entity.id
_entity.type
_entity.pdbx_description
1 polymer ?
#
loop_
_entity_poly.entity_id
_entity_poly.type
_entity_poly.pdbx_seq_one_letter_code
_entity_poly.pdbx_strand_id
1 'polypeptide(L)'
;MFQKKLKSMFFRSFIILTLVFFFQTSFPSFAFAKENVEETKVDYKKEVIIDSDLDGLTDEGEKQIFKTDPSSSDTDKDGFFDGAEILNGTDPLDRVDPVGRGIMNLTEEYFVEKTPWAWYLSRASGFLAYIFLWLSIFYGLAIRNIFLRKTINPANSLRLHSLTSVSAVFWALFHGVSFLFHDAEYAMGIKDVFIPFYSENIFVNRGYLTLGVIAFYILVVIVLTSFIKDKISHKIWRVAHSLNLFLVPLLALHVIFLGTDMQNQVVKLSFIVSLLLLVPLYSSSLVPFLWKKIKKR
;
A
#
# COMPACT_ATOMS: atom_id res chain seq x y z
N MET A 1 32.89 -11.61 -24.72
CA MET A 1 32.61 -12.51 -23.58
C MET A 1 32.87 -11.85 -22.22
N PHE A 2 33.96 -11.08 -22.07
CA PHE A 2 34.36 -10.39 -20.83
C PHE A 2 33.35 -9.35 -20.30
N GLN A 3 32.80 -8.50 -21.17
CA GLN A 3 31.80 -7.47 -20.83
C GLN A 3 30.47 -8.01 -20.26
N LYS A 4 30.01 -9.19 -20.74
CA LYS A 4 28.81 -9.85 -20.20
C LYS A 4 29.06 -10.45 -18.81
N LYS A 5 30.26 -10.97 -18.57
CA LYS A 5 30.67 -11.52 -17.27
C LYS A 5 30.82 -10.41 -16.23
N LEU A 6 31.37 -9.25 -16.62
CA LEU A 6 31.50 -8.07 -15.76
C LEU A 6 30.15 -7.49 -15.31
N LYS A 7 29.18 -7.35 -16.24
CA LYS A 7 27.81 -6.87 -15.90
C LYS A 7 27.06 -7.84 -14.99
N SER A 8 27.24 -9.15 -15.20
CA SER A 8 26.66 -10.19 -14.32
C SER A 8 27.27 -10.21 -12.92
N MET A 9 28.57 -9.91 -12.80
CA MET A 9 29.25 -9.87 -11.50
C MET A 9 28.89 -8.61 -10.71
N PHE A 10 28.82 -7.45 -11.36
CA PHE A 10 28.40 -6.20 -10.71
C PHE A 10 26.95 -6.27 -10.21
N PHE A 11 26.04 -6.86 -10.99
CA PHE A 11 24.62 -6.97 -10.60
C PHE A 11 24.40 -7.95 -9.43
N ARG A 12 25.12 -9.08 -9.41
CA ARG A 12 25.07 -10.04 -8.29
C ARG A 12 25.71 -9.48 -7.02
N SER A 13 26.84 -8.77 -7.17
CA SER A 13 27.53 -8.14 -6.04
C SER A 13 26.72 -6.99 -5.46
N PHE A 14 26.04 -6.20 -6.29
CA PHE A 14 25.14 -5.13 -5.84
C PHE A 14 23.96 -5.68 -5.03
N ILE A 15 23.25 -6.70 -5.54
CA ILE A 15 22.12 -7.32 -4.81
C ILE A 15 22.57 -7.92 -3.47
N ILE A 16 23.71 -8.61 -3.44
CA ILE A 16 24.23 -9.21 -2.20
C ILE A 16 24.67 -8.11 -1.20
N LEU A 17 25.34 -7.06 -1.65
CA LEU A 17 25.71 -5.92 -0.78
C LEU A 17 24.49 -5.16 -0.26
N THR A 18 23.42 -5.04 -1.06
CA THR A 18 22.19 -4.36 -0.62
C THR A 18 21.43 -5.19 0.40
N LEU A 19 21.42 -6.53 0.24
CA LEU A 19 20.80 -7.45 1.20
C LEU A 19 21.60 -7.57 2.51
N VAL A 20 22.94 -7.59 2.45
CA VAL A 20 23.81 -7.71 3.64
C VAL A 20 23.84 -6.42 4.45
N PHE A 21 23.92 -5.25 3.80
CA PHE A 21 23.89 -3.95 4.49
C PHE A 21 22.56 -3.72 5.20
N PHE A 22 21.44 -4.20 4.62
CA PHE A 22 20.11 -4.11 5.24
C PHE A 22 19.95 -5.07 6.43
N PHE A 23 20.52 -6.28 6.36
CA PHE A 23 20.46 -7.25 7.47
C PHE A 23 21.27 -6.79 8.70
N GLN A 24 22.33 -6.01 8.51
CA GLN A 24 23.15 -5.46 9.60
C GLN A 24 22.55 -4.20 10.26
N THR A 25 21.59 -3.52 9.63
CA THR A 25 20.99 -2.28 10.16
C THR A 25 19.58 -2.43 10.72
N SER A 26 18.96 -3.62 10.61
CA SER A 26 17.54 -3.84 10.94
C SER A 26 17.26 -4.66 12.20
N PHE A 27 18.27 -4.91 13.06
CA PHE A 27 18.03 -5.53 14.37
C PHE A 27 18.60 -4.65 15.49
N PRO A 28 17.81 -3.77 16.11
CA PRO A 28 18.03 -3.46 17.51
C PRO A 28 17.43 -4.62 18.33
N SER A 29 18.25 -5.24 19.17
CA SER A 29 17.82 -6.26 20.13
C SER A 29 16.88 -5.60 21.15
N PHE A 30 15.59 -5.94 21.14
CA PHE A 30 14.66 -5.54 22.19
C PHE A 30 14.00 -6.76 22.81
N ALA A 31 14.33 -7.00 24.08
CA ALA A 31 13.58 -7.88 24.97
C ALA A 31 12.34 -7.12 25.44
N PHE A 32 11.15 -7.70 25.26
CA PHE A 32 9.91 -7.16 25.81
C PHE A 32 9.57 -7.86 27.12
N ALA A 33 9.49 -7.08 28.20
CA ALA A 33 8.79 -7.46 29.42
C ALA A 33 7.28 -7.35 29.15
N LYS A 34 6.51 -8.33 29.63
CA LYS A 34 5.07 -8.43 29.45
C LYS A 34 4.38 -7.93 30.72
N GLU A 35 3.55 -6.91 30.61
CA GLU A 35 2.66 -6.47 31.69
C GLU A 35 1.21 -6.59 31.21
N ASN A 36 0.33 -7.11 32.07
CA ASN A 36 -1.07 -7.41 31.75
C ASN A 36 -1.96 -6.25 32.23
N VAL A 37 -2.73 -5.64 31.32
CA VAL A 37 -3.81 -4.71 31.66
C VAL A 37 -5.14 -5.40 31.33
N GLU A 38 -6.11 -5.34 32.25
CA GLU A 38 -7.47 -5.86 32.01
C GLU A 38 -8.28 -4.87 31.18
N GLU A 39 -8.66 -5.26 29.96
CA GLU A 39 -9.53 -4.49 29.08
C GLU A 39 -11.00 -4.60 29.51
N THR A 40 -11.65 -3.46 29.73
CA THR A 40 -13.11 -3.35 29.80
C THR A 40 -13.71 -3.55 28.41
N LYS A 41 -14.40 -4.67 28.21
CA LYS A 41 -15.05 -5.03 26.94
C LYS A 41 -16.44 -4.42 26.82
N VAL A 42 -16.72 -3.78 25.68
CA VAL A 42 -18.04 -3.28 25.28
C VAL A 42 -18.86 -4.43 24.70
N ASP A 43 -20.12 -4.55 25.12
CA ASP A 43 -21.07 -5.51 24.53
C ASP A 43 -21.70 -4.90 23.29
N TYR A 44 -21.01 -5.05 22.16
CA TYR A 44 -21.60 -4.83 20.85
C TYR A 44 -22.60 -5.95 20.59
N LYS A 45 -23.87 -5.74 20.97
CA LYS A 45 -24.97 -6.54 20.42
C LYS A 45 -24.80 -6.54 18.89
N LYS A 46 -25.03 -7.70 18.29
CA LYS A 46 -24.81 -8.04 16.87
C LYS A 46 -25.51 -7.06 15.91
N GLU A 47 -25.00 -5.86 15.82
CA GLU A 47 -25.49 -4.71 15.06
C GLU A 47 -24.29 -4.05 14.36
N VAL A 48 -24.59 -3.18 13.41
CA VAL A 48 -23.58 -2.45 12.66
C VAL A 48 -22.91 -1.46 13.60
N ILE A 49 -21.58 -1.47 13.67
CA ILE A 49 -20.82 -0.44 14.38
C ILE A 49 -20.98 0.86 13.58
N ILE A 50 -21.62 1.84 14.20
CA ILE A 50 -21.87 3.16 13.63
C ILE A 50 -21.07 4.17 14.45
N ASP A 51 -20.46 5.12 13.75
CA ASP A 51 -19.81 6.32 14.26
C ASP A 51 -20.46 7.46 13.46
N SER A 52 -21.43 8.12 14.09
CA SER A 52 -22.38 9.01 13.44
C SER A 52 -21.80 10.39 13.14
N ASP A 53 -20.84 10.87 13.93
CA ASP A 53 -20.20 12.18 13.78
C ASP A 53 -18.73 12.12 13.34
N LEU A 54 -18.17 10.92 13.22
CA LEU A 54 -16.86 10.60 12.63
C LEU A 54 -15.68 11.14 13.44
N ASP A 55 -15.81 11.17 14.75
CA ASP A 55 -14.80 11.69 15.66
C ASP A 55 -13.82 10.60 16.16
N GLY A 56 -14.11 9.33 15.86
CA GLY A 56 -13.31 8.16 16.23
C GLY A 56 -13.91 7.30 17.34
N LEU A 57 -15.08 7.65 17.87
CA LEU A 57 -15.86 6.84 18.79
C LEU A 57 -17.06 6.20 18.10
N THR A 58 -17.44 5.01 18.55
CA THR A 58 -18.67 4.37 18.05
C THR A 58 -19.86 4.89 18.86
N ASP A 59 -21.03 5.11 18.24
CA ASP A 59 -22.25 5.62 18.92
C ASP A 59 -22.59 4.82 20.18
N GLU A 60 -22.34 3.51 20.15
CA GLU A 60 -22.61 2.64 21.29
C GLU A 60 -21.55 2.79 22.39
N GLY A 61 -20.28 2.98 22.02
CA GLY A 61 -19.19 3.28 22.93
C GLY A 61 -19.37 4.63 23.62
N GLU A 62 -19.80 5.63 22.88
CA GLU A 62 -20.19 6.95 23.40
C GLU A 62 -21.34 6.84 24.40
N LYS A 63 -22.41 6.12 24.06
CA LYS A 63 -23.53 5.92 25.00
C LYS A 63 -23.17 5.07 26.21
N GLN A 64 -22.42 3.98 26.03
CA GLN A 64 -22.20 2.99 27.08
C GLN A 64 -21.05 3.37 28.01
N ILE A 65 -19.94 3.86 27.46
CA ILE A 65 -18.69 4.11 28.18
C ILE A 65 -18.55 5.60 28.50
N PHE A 66 -18.49 6.43 27.46
CA PHE A 66 -17.96 7.79 27.56
C PHE A 66 -19.01 8.85 27.90
N LYS A 67 -20.29 8.52 27.72
CA LYS A 67 -21.45 9.38 27.96
C LYS A 67 -21.47 10.67 27.11
N THR A 68 -20.86 10.63 25.93
CA THR A 68 -20.86 11.69 24.91
C THR A 68 -22.09 11.61 24.00
N ASP A 69 -22.33 12.65 23.19
CA ASP A 69 -23.43 12.72 22.21
C ASP A 69 -22.96 12.22 20.83
N PRO A 70 -23.45 11.06 20.36
CA PRO A 70 -23.00 10.46 19.09
C PRO A 70 -23.26 11.26 17.82
N SER A 71 -24.01 12.36 17.94
CA SER A 71 -24.29 13.25 16.81
C SER A 71 -23.46 14.52 16.83
N SER A 72 -22.53 14.64 17.78
CA SER A 72 -21.73 15.83 18.04
C SER A 72 -20.28 15.44 18.26
N SER A 73 -19.44 15.68 17.25
CA SER A 73 -18.01 15.35 17.30
C SER A 73 -17.20 16.10 18.36
N ASP A 74 -17.84 16.92 19.19
CA ASP A 74 -17.31 17.81 20.23
C ASP A 74 -18.51 18.09 21.16
N THR A 75 -18.77 17.15 22.08
CA THR A 75 -19.98 17.13 22.91
C THR A 75 -20.02 18.35 23.82
N ASP A 76 -18.88 18.70 24.40
CA ASP A 76 -18.80 19.81 25.32
C ASP A 76 -18.59 21.16 24.63
N LYS A 77 -18.16 21.21 23.37
CA LYS A 77 -17.99 22.42 22.54
C LYS A 77 -16.84 23.32 22.96
N ASP A 78 -15.75 22.73 23.41
CA ASP A 78 -14.52 23.45 23.70
C ASP A 78 -13.54 23.54 22.49
N GLY A 79 -13.88 22.84 21.41
CA GLY A 79 -13.15 22.84 20.14
C GLY A 79 -12.27 21.61 19.92
N PHE A 80 -12.28 20.64 20.83
CA PHE A 80 -11.64 19.33 20.66
C PHE A 80 -12.69 18.25 20.38
N PHE A 81 -12.26 17.15 19.77
CA PHE A 81 -13.17 16.06 19.45
C PHE A 81 -13.21 15.04 20.58
N ASP A 82 -14.37 14.49 20.91
CA ASP A 82 -14.53 13.59 22.06
C ASP A 82 -13.58 12.38 21.93
N GLY A 83 -13.51 11.81 20.72
CA GLY A 83 -12.59 10.72 20.39
C GLY A 83 -11.11 11.11 20.52
N ALA A 84 -10.77 12.37 20.23
CA ALA A 84 -9.41 12.88 20.45
C ALA A 84 -9.12 13.08 21.94
N GLU A 85 -10.09 13.51 22.73
CA GLU A 85 -9.93 13.70 24.18
C GLU A 85 -9.75 12.37 24.90
N ILE A 86 -10.59 11.37 24.60
CA ILE A 86 -10.44 10.02 25.15
C ILE A 86 -9.11 9.39 24.76
N LEU A 87 -8.69 9.55 23.51
CA LEU A 87 -7.36 9.09 23.05
C LEU A 87 -6.22 9.76 23.85
N ASN A 88 -6.41 11.01 24.26
CA ASN A 88 -5.45 11.77 25.06
C ASN A 88 -5.67 11.62 26.58
N GLY A 89 -6.64 10.80 27.01
CA GLY A 89 -6.96 10.54 28.41
C GLY A 89 -7.63 11.72 29.14
N THR A 90 -8.26 12.64 28.40
CA THR A 90 -9.08 13.73 28.96
C THR A 90 -10.56 13.39 28.96
N ASP A 91 -11.37 14.23 29.60
CA ASP A 91 -12.82 14.03 29.75
C ASP A 91 -13.58 14.84 28.68
N PRO A 92 -14.23 14.18 27.69
CA PRO A 92 -14.94 14.85 26.60
C PRO A 92 -16.24 15.56 27.02
N LEU A 93 -16.54 15.58 28.32
CA LEU A 93 -17.65 16.31 28.92
C LEU A 93 -17.18 17.52 29.74
N ASP A 94 -15.87 17.78 29.86
CA ASP A 94 -15.30 18.88 30.63
C ASP A 94 -14.53 19.91 29.79
N ARG A 95 -15.25 20.99 29.46
CA ARG A 95 -14.74 22.15 28.69
C ARG A 95 -13.48 22.80 29.25
N VAL A 96 -13.10 22.51 30.49
CA VAL A 96 -11.95 23.11 31.18
C VAL A 96 -10.70 22.22 31.09
N ASP A 97 -10.85 20.97 30.65
CA ASP A 97 -9.82 19.96 30.43
C ASP A 97 -9.63 19.50 28.95
N PRO A 98 -9.62 20.40 27.94
CA PRO A 98 -9.54 20.04 26.52
C PRO A 98 -8.33 19.16 26.15
N VAL A 99 -7.23 19.40 26.88
CA VAL A 99 -5.97 18.66 26.91
C VAL A 99 -5.25 19.16 28.16
N GLY A 100 -5.43 18.49 29.31
CA GLY A 100 -4.63 18.59 30.53
C GLY A 100 -3.82 19.87 30.71
N ARG A 101 -4.40 20.92 31.30
CA ARG A 101 -3.70 22.20 31.59
C ARG A 101 -2.54 22.07 32.61
N GLY A 102 -2.13 20.84 32.95
CA GLY A 102 -0.95 20.48 33.77
C GLY A 102 0.22 19.88 32.99
N ILE A 103 0.16 19.80 31.65
CA ILE A 103 1.15 19.17 30.77
C ILE A 103 2.31 20.13 30.42
N MET A 104 3.16 20.48 31.40
CA MET A 104 4.45 21.12 31.07
C MET A 104 5.67 20.36 31.60
N ASN A 105 5.54 19.31 32.43
CA ASN A 105 6.72 18.69 33.03
C ASN A 105 6.67 17.17 33.30
N LEU A 106 5.67 16.42 32.80
CA LEU A 106 5.61 14.96 33.01
C LEU A 106 5.35 14.13 31.73
N THR A 107 5.30 14.76 30.56
CA THR A 107 4.71 14.18 29.33
C THR A 107 5.70 13.87 28.21
N GLU A 108 6.96 13.59 28.51
CA GLU A 108 7.83 12.99 27.48
C GLU A 108 7.87 11.46 27.56
N GLU A 109 7.48 10.87 28.71
CA GLU A 109 7.76 9.45 28.97
C GLU A 109 6.52 8.54 28.98
N TYR A 110 5.30 9.05 29.19
CA TYR A 110 4.15 8.18 29.51
C TYR A 110 3.01 8.08 28.47
N PHE A 111 2.88 9.00 27.50
CA PHE A 111 1.80 8.95 26.49
C PHE A 111 2.30 9.24 25.08
N VAL A 112 3.24 8.43 24.59
CA VAL A 112 3.35 8.24 23.14
C VAL A 112 2.99 6.79 22.87
N GLU A 113 1.70 6.49 22.79
CA GLU A 113 1.26 5.30 22.08
C GLU A 113 1.59 5.54 20.60
N LYS A 114 2.84 5.23 20.25
CA LYS A 114 3.39 5.44 18.92
C LYS A 114 2.61 4.54 17.99
N THR A 115 1.90 5.13 17.03
CA THR A 115 1.42 4.41 15.85
C THR A 115 2.52 3.48 15.35
N PRO A 116 2.27 2.17 15.27
CA PRO A 116 3.34 1.20 15.02
C PRO A 116 4.06 1.53 13.73
N TRP A 117 5.39 1.45 13.73
CA TRP A 117 6.20 1.70 12.54
C TRP A 117 5.74 0.85 11.34
N ALA A 118 5.22 -0.35 11.60
CA ALA A 118 4.72 -1.27 10.60
C ALA A 118 3.51 -0.69 9.82
N TRP A 119 2.70 0.15 10.46
CA TRP A 119 1.58 0.83 9.83
C TRP A 119 2.04 1.91 8.84
N TYR A 120 3.01 2.75 9.23
CA TYR A 120 3.60 3.71 8.30
C TYR A 120 4.33 3.01 7.15
N LEU A 121 5.01 1.91 7.47
CA LEU A 121 5.75 1.14 6.49
C LEU A 121 4.83 0.50 5.45
N SER A 122 3.69 -0.05 5.86
CA SER A 122 2.71 -0.68 4.96
C SER A 122 2.12 0.34 3.99
N ARG A 123 1.75 1.53 4.46
CA ARG A 123 1.26 2.63 3.60
C ARG A 123 2.33 3.13 2.65
N ALA A 124 3.51 3.48 3.16
CA ALA A 124 4.61 4.02 2.35
C ALA A 124 5.05 3.03 1.25
N SER A 125 5.22 1.76 1.60
CA SER A 125 5.59 0.71 0.65
C SER A 125 4.48 0.43 -0.37
N GLY A 126 3.20 0.52 0.02
CA GLY A 126 2.07 0.44 -0.90
C GLY A 126 2.07 1.55 -1.95
N PHE A 127 2.28 2.80 -1.53
CA PHE A 127 2.42 3.94 -2.45
C PHE A 127 3.63 3.78 -3.38
N LEU A 128 4.78 3.37 -2.84
CA LEU A 128 5.98 3.14 -3.65
C LEU A 128 5.76 2.03 -4.67
N ALA A 129 5.12 0.92 -4.29
CA ALA A 129 4.76 -0.16 -5.20
C ALA A 129 3.91 0.35 -6.35
N TYR A 130 2.89 1.17 -6.05
CA TYR A 130 2.05 1.80 -7.07
C TYR A 130 2.82 2.73 -8.00
N ILE A 131 3.63 3.65 -7.45
CA ILE A 131 4.44 4.60 -8.24
C ILE A 131 5.38 3.85 -9.18
N PHE A 132 6.09 2.82 -8.69
CA PHE A 132 7.00 2.03 -9.50
C PHE A 132 6.26 1.22 -10.57
N LEU A 133 5.09 0.67 -10.27
CA LEU A 133 4.25 0.00 -11.26
C LEU A 133 3.78 0.97 -12.35
N TRP A 134 3.29 2.15 -11.96
CA TRP A 134 2.85 3.18 -12.90
C TRP A 134 4.00 3.62 -13.81
N LEU A 135 5.18 3.89 -13.25
CA LEU A 135 6.38 4.24 -14.02
C LEU A 135 6.81 3.10 -14.95
N SER A 136 6.73 1.84 -14.50
CA SER A 136 6.99 0.68 -15.35
C SER A 136 6.07 0.66 -16.56
N ILE A 137 4.76 0.84 -16.38
CA ILE A 137 3.80 0.89 -17.49
C ILE A 137 4.10 2.08 -18.41
N PHE A 138 4.33 3.26 -17.84
CA PHE A 138 4.68 4.48 -18.58
C PHE A 138 5.90 4.26 -19.48
N TYR A 139 7.02 3.78 -18.93
CA TYR A 139 8.24 3.53 -19.72
C TYR A 139 8.08 2.37 -20.71
N GLY A 140 7.23 1.38 -20.42
CA GLY A 140 6.88 0.33 -21.37
C GLY A 140 6.12 0.88 -22.58
N LEU A 141 5.16 1.77 -22.36
CA LEU A 141 4.40 2.45 -23.41
C LEU A 141 5.26 3.45 -24.20
N ALA A 142 6.15 4.16 -23.51
CA ALA A 142 7.04 5.17 -24.11
C ALA A 142 7.94 4.61 -25.22
N ILE A 143 8.38 3.34 -25.12
CA ILE A 143 9.18 2.67 -26.17
C ILE A 143 8.42 2.62 -27.51
N ARG A 144 7.10 2.45 -27.47
CA ARG A 144 6.25 2.29 -28.65
C ARG A 144 5.59 3.58 -29.10
N ASN A 145 5.54 4.59 -28.23
CA ASN A 145 4.86 5.84 -28.47
C ASN A 145 5.67 6.75 -29.41
N ILE A 146 5.02 7.27 -30.46
CA ILE A 146 5.68 8.09 -31.49
C ILE A 146 6.18 9.43 -30.94
N PHE A 147 5.46 10.00 -29.98
CA PHE A 147 5.76 11.30 -29.41
C PHE A 147 6.86 11.16 -28.36
N LEU A 148 6.71 10.20 -27.43
CA LEU A 148 7.66 10.03 -26.32
C LEU A 148 9.02 9.52 -26.76
N ARG A 149 9.12 8.72 -27.82
CA ARG A 149 10.43 8.27 -28.33
C ARG A 149 11.32 9.42 -28.87
N LYS A 150 10.75 10.60 -29.11
CA LYS A 150 11.50 11.80 -29.51
C LYS A 150 12.21 12.46 -28.33
N THR A 151 11.63 12.35 -27.13
CA THR A 151 12.13 12.98 -25.90
C THR A 151 12.87 11.98 -25.01
N ILE A 152 12.36 10.76 -24.91
CA ILE A 152 12.91 9.68 -24.10
C ILE A 152 13.58 8.66 -25.01
N ASN A 153 14.88 8.48 -24.84
CA ASN A 153 15.64 7.47 -25.58
C ASN A 153 15.04 6.06 -25.33
N PRO A 154 14.71 5.28 -26.38
CA PRO A 154 14.11 3.95 -26.21
C PRO A 154 14.93 2.95 -25.38
N ALA A 155 16.27 3.02 -25.46
CA ALA A 155 17.14 2.16 -24.66
C ALA A 155 17.09 2.54 -23.16
N ASN A 156 17.03 3.83 -22.85
CA ASN A 156 16.84 4.30 -21.49
C ASN A 156 15.45 3.94 -20.98
N SER A 157 14.42 4.09 -21.82
CA SER A 157 13.05 3.69 -21.48
C SER A 157 12.96 2.20 -21.15
N LEU A 158 13.63 1.34 -21.92
CA LEU A 158 13.70 -0.10 -21.62
C LEU A 158 14.42 -0.39 -20.31
N ARG A 159 15.53 0.31 -20.04
CA ARG A 159 16.26 0.17 -18.77
C ARG A 159 15.40 0.61 -17.58
N LEU A 160 14.71 1.74 -17.69
CA LEU A 160 13.84 2.27 -16.65
C LEU A 160 12.62 1.37 -16.44
N HIS A 161 11.95 0.91 -17.50
CA HIS A 161 10.88 -0.09 -17.42
C HIS A 161 11.32 -1.36 -16.67
N SER A 162 12.52 -1.87 -16.98
CA SER A 162 13.05 -3.05 -16.29
C SER A 162 13.41 -2.76 -14.82
N LEU A 163 13.93 -1.58 -14.50
CA LEU A 163 14.28 -1.21 -13.13
C LEU A 163 13.02 -1.02 -12.29
N THR A 164 12.07 -0.22 -12.77
CA THR A 164 10.86 0.12 -12.03
C THR A 164 9.92 -1.07 -11.88
N SER A 165 9.91 -2.03 -12.83
CA SER A 165 9.16 -3.29 -12.65
C SER A 165 9.69 -4.16 -11.52
N VAL A 166 11.02 -4.26 -11.37
CA VAL A 166 11.63 -5.00 -10.24
C VAL A 166 11.38 -4.27 -8.92
N SER A 167 11.51 -2.94 -8.92
CA SER A 167 11.17 -2.13 -7.75
C SER A 167 9.71 -2.28 -7.34
N ALA A 168 8.77 -2.37 -8.30
CA ALA A 168 7.36 -2.60 -8.01
C ALA A 168 7.12 -3.94 -7.31
N VAL A 169 7.77 -5.03 -7.76
CA VAL A 169 7.70 -6.33 -7.07
C VAL A 169 8.24 -6.23 -5.66
N PHE A 170 9.41 -5.60 -5.48
CA PHE A 170 10.04 -5.44 -4.18
C PHE A 170 9.13 -4.70 -3.19
N TRP A 171 8.64 -3.52 -3.58
CA TRP A 171 7.79 -2.71 -2.70
C TRP A 171 6.42 -3.34 -2.48
N ALA A 172 5.86 -4.07 -3.45
CA ALA A 172 4.60 -4.81 -3.24
C ALA A 172 4.77 -5.99 -2.26
N LEU A 173 5.90 -6.71 -2.35
CA LEU A 173 6.24 -7.75 -1.37
C LEU A 173 6.41 -7.14 0.02
N PHE A 174 7.13 -6.02 0.11
CA PHE A 174 7.39 -5.34 1.37
C PHE A 174 6.09 -4.79 2.00
N HIS A 175 5.18 -4.27 1.17
CA HIS A 175 3.83 -3.90 1.57
C HIS A 175 3.08 -5.07 2.20
N GLY A 176 2.99 -6.22 1.52
CA GLY A 176 2.34 -7.40 2.08
C GLY A 176 3.01 -7.91 3.37
N VAL A 177 4.34 -8.01 3.38
CA VAL A 177 5.11 -8.53 4.53
C VAL A 177 5.05 -7.60 5.75
N SER A 178 4.91 -6.28 5.55
CA SER A 178 4.81 -5.34 6.66
C SER A 178 3.57 -5.56 7.54
N PHE A 179 2.50 -6.16 7.01
CA PHE A 179 1.31 -6.52 7.79
C PHE A 179 1.56 -7.65 8.82
N LEU A 180 2.65 -8.42 8.67
CA LEU A 180 3.05 -9.43 9.64
C LEU A 180 3.60 -8.83 10.94
N PHE A 181 3.95 -7.54 10.92
CA PHE A 181 4.61 -6.83 12.02
C PHE A 181 3.71 -5.76 12.66
N HIS A 182 2.42 -5.75 12.34
CA HIS A 182 1.46 -4.94 13.10
C HIS A 182 1.25 -5.55 14.50
N ASP A 183 0.66 -4.78 15.40
CA ASP A 183 0.39 -5.24 16.76
C ASP A 183 -0.48 -6.50 16.75
N ALA A 184 -0.39 -7.32 17.80
CA ALA A 184 -0.92 -8.68 17.83
C ALA A 184 -2.42 -8.79 17.46
N GLU A 185 -3.18 -7.72 17.66
CA GLU A 185 -4.61 -7.62 17.33
C GLU A 185 -4.88 -7.38 15.83
N TYR A 186 -3.96 -6.70 15.15
CA TYR A 186 -4.05 -6.33 13.73
C TYR A 186 -3.07 -7.09 12.83
N ALA A 187 -2.17 -7.88 13.43
CA ALA A 187 -1.18 -8.67 12.74
C ALA A 187 -1.84 -9.68 11.80
N MET A 188 -1.47 -9.60 10.52
CA MET A 188 -1.83 -10.64 9.57
C MET A 188 -0.90 -11.85 9.73
N GLY A 189 -1.45 -13.05 9.59
CA GLY A 189 -0.65 -14.25 9.45
C GLY A 189 0.01 -14.34 8.07
N ILE A 190 1.09 -15.10 7.97
CA ILE A 190 1.80 -15.34 6.69
C ILE A 190 0.84 -15.85 5.60
N LYS A 191 -0.13 -16.69 5.98
CA LYS A 191 -1.11 -17.23 5.04
C LYS A 191 -2.12 -16.19 4.58
N ASP A 192 -2.48 -15.21 5.41
CA ASP A 192 -3.37 -14.11 5.03
C ASP A 192 -2.76 -13.25 3.92
N VAL A 193 -1.46 -13.00 4.02
CA VAL A 193 -0.70 -12.18 3.06
C VAL A 193 -0.47 -12.89 1.73
N PHE A 194 -0.21 -14.20 1.76
CA PHE A 194 0.25 -14.92 0.58
C PHE A 194 -0.76 -15.89 -0.03
N ILE A 195 -1.85 -16.27 0.63
CA ILE A 195 -2.80 -17.25 0.10
C ILE A 195 -4.13 -16.56 -0.25
N PRO A 196 -4.52 -16.53 -1.54
CA PRO A 196 -5.83 -16.04 -1.97
C PRO A 196 -6.97 -16.69 -1.19
N PHE A 197 -7.98 -15.91 -0.81
CA PHE A 197 -9.18 -16.36 -0.07
C PHE A 197 -8.93 -16.98 1.31
N TYR A 198 -7.70 -16.99 1.83
CA TYR A 198 -7.41 -17.60 3.12
C TYR A 198 -7.90 -16.77 4.30
N SER A 199 -7.77 -15.44 4.22
CA SER A 199 -7.93 -14.62 5.41
C SER A 199 -9.34 -14.60 5.99
N GLU A 200 -9.42 -14.89 7.28
CA GLU A 200 -10.65 -14.81 8.09
C GLU A 200 -10.67 -13.58 9.00
N ASN A 201 -9.70 -12.68 8.83
CA ASN A 201 -9.60 -11.45 9.61
C ASN A 201 -10.84 -10.57 9.36
N ILE A 202 -11.54 -10.20 10.42
CA ILE A 202 -12.82 -9.47 10.35
C ILE A 202 -12.63 -7.99 9.97
N PHE A 203 -11.42 -7.44 10.16
CA PHE A 203 -11.08 -6.05 9.87
C PHE A 203 -10.79 -5.80 8.39
N VAL A 204 -10.66 -6.85 7.57
CA VAL A 204 -10.37 -6.72 6.14
C VAL A 204 -11.36 -7.51 5.28
N ASN A 205 -11.80 -6.90 4.19
CA ASN A 205 -12.63 -7.60 3.23
C ASN A 205 -11.80 -8.65 2.48
N ARG A 206 -12.07 -9.94 2.74
CA ARG A 206 -11.40 -11.09 2.13
C ARG A 206 -11.35 -11.02 0.60
N GLY A 207 -12.43 -10.56 -0.03
CA GLY A 207 -12.52 -10.45 -1.49
C GLY A 207 -11.49 -9.47 -2.05
N TYR A 208 -11.47 -8.23 -1.55
CA TYR A 208 -10.55 -7.20 -2.02
C TYR A 208 -9.09 -7.48 -1.63
N LEU A 209 -8.85 -8.10 -0.46
CA LEU A 209 -7.51 -8.59 -0.11
C LEU A 209 -7.02 -9.61 -1.14
N THR A 210 -7.88 -10.55 -1.53
CA THR A 210 -7.56 -11.58 -2.52
C THR A 210 -7.19 -11.00 -3.89
N LEU A 211 -7.85 -9.92 -4.32
CA LEU A 211 -7.48 -9.23 -5.57
C LEU A 211 -6.04 -8.71 -5.51
N GLY A 212 -5.60 -8.20 -4.35
CA GLY A 212 -4.22 -7.75 -4.11
C GLY A 212 -3.21 -8.89 -4.22
N VAL A 213 -3.49 -10.05 -3.60
CA VAL A 213 -2.63 -11.24 -3.67
C VAL A 213 -2.51 -11.76 -5.12
N ILE A 214 -3.64 -11.85 -5.84
CA ILE A 214 -3.65 -12.27 -7.25
C ILE A 214 -2.90 -11.26 -8.13
N ALA A 215 -3.08 -9.96 -7.90
CA ALA A 215 -2.35 -8.90 -8.60
C ALA A 215 -0.84 -9.04 -8.37
N PHE A 216 -0.41 -9.27 -7.13
CA PHE A 216 1.00 -9.50 -6.80
C PHE A 216 1.57 -10.72 -7.54
N TYR A 217 0.84 -11.84 -7.59
CA TYR A 217 1.26 -13.03 -8.34
C TYR A 217 1.42 -12.76 -9.83
N ILE A 218 0.46 -12.06 -10.45
CA ILE A 218 0.54 -11.67 -11.86
C ILE A 218 1.77 -10.79 -12.10
N LEU A 219 2.03 -9.81 -11.23
CA LEU A 219 3.20 -8.94 -11.31
C LEU A 219 4.50 -9.76 -11.25
N VAL A 220 4.62 -10.69 -10.30
CA VAL A 220 5.78 -11.59 -10.18
C VAL A 220 5.96 -12.43 -11.44
N VAL A 221 4.88 -13.03 -11.97
CA VAL A 221 4.92 -13.84 -13.20
C VAL A 221 5.39 -13.01 -14.39
N ILE A 222 4.88 -11.79 -14.57
CA ILE A 222 5.29 -10.87 -15.65
C ILE A 222 6.79 -10.56 -15.57
N VAL A 223 7.29 -10.27 -14.36
CA VAL A 223 8.70 -9.90 -14.15
C VAL A 223 9.62 -11.11 -14.33
N LEU A 224 9.31 -12.26 -13.70
CA LEU A 224 10.11 -13.48 -13.81
C LEU A 224 10.18 -13.97 -15.25
N THR A 225 9.04 -14.04 -15.95
CA THR A 225 9.02 -14.45 -17.38
C THR A 225 9.81 -13.49 -18.27
N SER A 226 9.89 -12.21 -17.90
CA SER A 226 10.70 -11.22 -18.62
C SER A 226 12.22 -11.39 -18.38
N PHE A 227 12.63 -11.87 -17.19
CA PHE A 227 14.03 -12.24 -16.93
C PHE A 227 14.48 -13.48 -17.70
N ILE A 228 13.60 -14.47 -17.85
CA ILE A 228 13.90 -15.72 -18.56
C ILE A 228 13.43 -15.69 -20.02
N LYS A 229 13.10 -14.52 -20.58
CA LYS A 229 12.52 -14.40 -21.93
C LYS A 229 13.36 -15.05 -23.02
N ASP A 230 14.68 -15.09 -22.85
CA ASP A 230 15.62 -15.70 -23.81
C ASP A 230 15.64 -17.24 -23.73
N LYS A 231 15.02 -17.82 -22.70
CA LYS A 231 14.91 -19.27 -22.45
C LYS A 231 13.51 -19.84 -22.74
N ILE A 232 12.53 -18.99 -23.01
CA ILE A 232 11.14 -19.40 -23.29
C ILE A 232 10.70 -18.93 -24.67
N SER A 233 9.63 -19.52 -25.21
CA SER A 233 9.14 -19.07 -26.51
C SER A 233 8.60 -17.65 -26.44
N HIS A 234 8.82 -16.88 -27.52
CA HIS A 234 8.30 -15.51 -27.61
C HIS A 234 6.77 -15.44 -27.50
N LYS A 235 6.05 -16.50 -27.90
CA LYS A 235 4.59 -16.60 -27.73
C LYS A 235 4.21 -16.69 -26.25
N ILE A 236 4.86 -17.57 -25.49
CA ILE A 236 4.63 -17.72 -24.05
C ILE A 236 4.95 -16.42 -23.32
N TRP A 237 6.11 -15.82 -23.59
CA TRP A 237 6.48 -14.54 -23.00
C TRP A 237 5.45 -13.45 -23.29
N ARG A 238 4.96 -13.33 -24.53
CA ARG A 238 3.92 -12.34 -24.87
C ARG A 238 2.60 -12.58 -24.15
N VAL A 239 2.17 -13.83 -24.00
CA VAL A 239 0.96 -14.17 -23.25
C VAL A 239 1.14 -13.80 -21.77
N ALA A 240 2.25 -14.24 -21.14
CA ALA A 240 2.54 -13.89 -19.76
C ALA A 240 2.62 -12.37 -19.55
N HIS A 241 3.33 -11.67 -20.42
CA HIS A 241 3.46 -10.21 -20.33
C HIS A 241 2.11 -9.50 -20.55
N SER A 242 1.19 -10.06 -21.36
CA SER A 242 -0.15 -9.51 -21.57
C SER A 242 -1.08 -9.59 -20.35
N LEU A 243 -0.72 -10.36 -19.32
CA LEU A 243 -1.44 -10.39 -18.05
C LEU A 243 -1.47 -9.01 -17.35
N ASN A 244 -0.63 -8.06 -17.78
CA ASN A 244 -0.70 -6.67 -17.30
C ASN A 244 -2.09 -6.04 -17.46
N LEU A 245 -2.88 -6.49 -18.46
CA LEU A 245 -4.25 -6.04 -18.68
C LEU A 245 -5.20 -6.40 -17.53
N PHE A 246 -4.90 -7.48 -16.79
CA PHE A 246 -5.65 -7.89 -15.60
C PHE A 246 -5.03 -7.33 -14.32
N LEU A 247 -3.71 -7.17 -14.29
CA LEU A 247 -2.98 -6.63 -13.14
C LEU A 247 -3.53 -5.27 -12.70
N VAL A 248 -3.69 -4.33 -13.63
CA VAL A 248 -4.09 -2.95 -13.31
C VAL A 248 -5.51 -2.87 -12.74
N PRO A 249 -6.55 -3.49 -13.34
CA PRO A 249 -7.89 -3.51 -12.75
C PRO A 249 -7.94 -4.19 -11.38
N LEU A 250 -7.26 -5.34 -11.21
CA LEU A 250 -7.25 -6.05 -9.92
C LEU A 250 -6.62 -5.19 -8.82
N LEU A 251 -5.49 -4.53 -9.12
CA LEU A 251 -4.85 -3.60 -8.20
C LEU A 251 -5.76 -2.40 -7.92
N ALA A 252 -6.41 -1.82 -8.93
CA ALA A 252 -7.29 -0.67 -8.75
C ALA A 252 -8.46 -1.00 -7.82
N LEU A 253 -9.10 -2.17 -8.00
CA LEU A 253 -10.16 -2.63 -7.11
C LEU A 253 -9.64 -2.89 -5.69
N HIS A 254 -8.49 -3.55 -5.54
CA HIS A 254 -7.85 -3.76 -4.25
C HIS A 254 -7.60 -2.43 -3.51
N VAL A 255 -7.00 -1.45 -4.19
CA VAL A 255 -6.66 -0.15 -3.60
C VAL A 255 -7.92 0.66 -3.26
N ILE A 256 -8.88 0.79 -4.19
CA ILE A 256 -10.07 1.63 -4.01
C ILE A 256 -10.95 1.14 -2.86
N PHE A 257 -11.09 -0.17 -2.69
CA PHE A 257 -12.02 -0.75 -1.72
C PHE A 257 -11.38 -1.17 -0.40
N LEU A 258 -10.06 -1.42 -0.36
CA LEU A 258 -9.37 -1.82 0.86
C LEU A 258 -8.39 -0.77 1.38
N GLY A 259 -7.88 0.12 0.53
CA GLY A 259 -6.92 1.14 0.92
C GLY A 259 -7.58 2.23 1.77
N THR A 260 -7.21 2.31 3.05
CA THR A 260 -7.68 3.36 3.98
C THR A 260 -7.33 4.76 3.48
N ASP A 261 -6.19 4.91 2.80
CA ASP A 261 -5.78 6.13 2.08
C ASP A 261 -6.83 6.64 1.07
N MET A 262 -7.65 5.75 0.50
CA MET A 262 -8.67 6.12 -0.47
C MET A 262 -9.88 6.80 0.17
N GLN A 263 -9.99 6.88 1.49
CA GLN A 263 -11.02 7.71 2.12
C GLN A 263 -10.76 9.21 1.84
N ASN A 264 -9.50 9.61 1.71
CA ASN A 264 -9.13 10.96 1.33
C ASN A 264 -9.45 11.22 -0.15
N GLN A 265 -10.29 12.23 -0.42
CA GLN A 265 -10.74 12.55 -1.78
C GLN A 265 -9.59 12.98 -2.70
N VAL A 266 -8.61 13.73 -2.19
CA VAL A 266 -7.46 14.19 -2.99
C VAL A 266 -6.59 13.01 -3.42
N VAL A 267 -6.34 12.07 -2.51
CA VAL A 267 -5.58 10.84 -2.81
C VAL A 267 -6.33 9.98 -3.81
N LYS A 268 -7.63 9.74 -3.58
CA LYS A 268 -8.49 8.95 -4.49
C LYS A 268 -8.53 9.56 -5.90
N LEU A 269 -8.73 10.87 -6.01
CA LEU A 269 -8.74 11.57 -7.30
C LEU A 269 -7.38 11.51 -7.99
N SER A 270 -6.28 11.73 -7.25
CA SER A 270 -4.92 11.62 -7.79
C SER A 270 -4.65 10.21 -8.34
N PHE A 271 -5.07 9.18 -7.60
CA PHE A 271 -4.99 7.80 -8.04
C PHE A 271 -5.79 7.56 -9.33
N ILE A 272 -7.08 7.92 -9.37
CA ILE A 272 -7.95 7.74 -10.55
C ILE A 272 -7.40 8.50 -11.77
N VAL A 273 -7.03 9.78 -11.59
CA VAL A 273 -6.47 10.60 -12.67
C VAL A 273 -5.19 9.98 -13.21
N SER A 274 -4.28 9.52 -12.34
CA SER A 274 -3.03 8.89 -12.79
C SER A 274 -3.27 7.60 -13.59
N LEU A 275 -4.30 6.81 -13.26
CA LEU A 275 -4.72 5.66 -14.08
C LEU A 275 -5.32 6.10 -15.43
N LEU A 276 -6.19 7.11 -15.43
CA LEU A 276 -6.81 7.64 -16.64
C LEU A 276 -5.78 8.20 -17.62
N LEU A 277 -4.67 8.78 -17.13
CA LEU A 277 -3.55 9.25 -17.96
C LEU A 277 -2.87 8.14 -18.77
N LEU A 278 -3.00 6.87 -18.36
CA LEU A 278 -2.46 5.74 -19.12
C LEU A 278 -3.29 5.45 -20.39
N VAL A 279 -4.58 5.81 -20.43
CA VAL A 279 -5.49 5.56 -21.56
C VAL A 279 -5.05 6.29 -22.84
N PRO A 280 -4.80 7.61 -22.84
CA PRO A 280 -4.31 8.31 -24.03
C PRO A 280 -2.89 7.86 -24.41
N LEU A 281 -2.04 7.53 -23.44
CA LEU A 281 -0.70 6.98 -23.69
C LEU A 281 -0.75 5.63 -24.40
N TYR A 282 -1.62 4.74 -23.94
CA TYR A 282 -1.86 3.45 -24.57
C TYR A 282 -2.45 3.62 -25.97
N SER A 283 -3.49 4.43 -26.11
CA SER A 283 -4.17 4.69 -27.39
C SER A 283 -3.20 5.23 -28.44
N SER A 284 -2.39 6.22 -28.09
CA SER A 284 -1.38 6.79 -29.00
C SER A 284 -0.24 5.80 -29.33
N SER A 285 0.05 4.83 -28.47
CA SER A 285 1.02 3.75 -28.76
C SER A 285 0.55 2.75 -29.83
N LEU A 286 -0.75 2.71 -30.14
CA LEU A 286 -1.35 1.82 -31.15
C LEU A 286 -1.34 2.42 -32.56
N VAL A 287 -1.20 3.74 -32.69
CA VAL A 287 -1.24 4.47 -33.97
C VAL A 287 -0.28 3.90 -35.04
N PRO A 288 1.01 3.61 -34.75
CA PRO A 288 1.91 3.04 -35.76
C PRO A 288 1.42 1.70 -36.34
N PHE A 289 0.79 0.88 -35.50
CA PHE A 289 0.32 -0.45 -35.88
C PHE A 289 -0.93 -0.35 -36.76
N LEU A 290 -1.90 0.49 -36.36
CA LEU A 290 -3.11 0.73 -37.14
C LEU A 290 -2.77 1.33 -38.50
N TRP A 291 -1.88 2.33 -38.54
CA TRP A 291 -1.42 2.96 -39.78
C TRP A 291 -0.78 1.96 -40.75
N LYS A 292 0.08 1.06 -40.25
CA LYS A 292 0.71 0.01 -41.07
C LYS A 292 -0.30 -1.00 -41.61
N LYS A 293 -1.38 -1.28 -40.88
CA LYS A 293 -2.45 -2.18 -41.31
C LYS A 293 -3.32 -1.53 -42.40
N ILE A 294 -3.59 -0.23 -42.30
CA ILE A 294 -4.33 0.55 -43.30
C ILE A 294 -3.54 0.60 -44.61
N LYS A 295 -2.24 0.95 -44.58
CA LYS A 295 -1.39 1.04 -45.79
C LYS A 295 -1.13 -0.29 -46.52
N LYS A 296 -1.44 -1.44 -45.89
CA LYS A 296 -1.26 -2.77 -46.48
C LYS A 296 -2.54 -3.30 -47.15
N ARG A 297 -3.64 -2.57 -47.04
CA ARG A 297 -4.89 -2.78 -47.78
C ARG A 297 -4.95 -1.77 -48.91
#